data_AF-A0A1M5EKU0-F1
#
_entry.id   AF-A0A1M5EKU0-F1
#
_cell.length_a   1.000
_cell.length_b   1.000
_cell.length_c   1.000
_cell.angle_alpha   90.00
_cell.angle_beta   90.00
_cell.angle_gamma   90.00
#
_symmetry.space_group_name_H-M   'P 1'
#
loop_
_entity.id
_entity.type
_entity.pdbx_description
1 polymer ?
#
loop_
_entity_poly.entity_id
_entity_poly.type
_entity_poly.pdbx_seq_one_letter_code
_entity_poly.pdbx_strand_id
1 'polypeptide(L)'
;KTESERGLGIKREASGSAGETDNLRSLPKRELPLGIVLDACPNLLWLVKDGGGIRNWRDFLATTDLARPVLGISPSAWEDAKVAMGEQQAAITLAAIYQRTDQIKSPGGYLRNLTERAKEGKFSTWPMIMALLRAKLDAAKAVGAGVTEAEGELGAAQRLDRTQKRLEVSDNLRKSIDKWDHKA
;
A
#
# COMPACT_ATOMS: atom_id res chain seq x y z
N LYS A 1 -28.69 10.87 -38.89
CA LYS A 1 -28.20 11.87 -37.92
C LYS A 1 -28.84 11.51 -36.57
N THR A 2 -28.40 10.41 -35.95
CA THR A 2 -27.39 10.34 -34.87
C THR A 2 -27.92 10.87 -33.54
N GLU A 3 -28.64 9.99 -32.85
CA GLU A 3 -28.82 10.00 -31.39
C GLU A 3 -27.48 9.65 -30.72
N SER A 4 -27.11 10.38 -29.68
CA SER A 4 -25.89 10.15 -28.90
C SER A 4 -26.27 9.95 -27.44
N GLU A 5 -26.32 8.68 -27.04
CA GLU A 5 -26.48 8.25 -25.66
C GLU A 5 -25.18 8.51 -24.89
N ARG A 6 -25.26 9.33 -23.82
CA ARG A 6 -24.16 9.53 -22.87
C ARG A 6 -24.29 8.53 -21.73
N GLY A 7 -23.57 7.42 -21.83
CA GLY A 7 -23.37 6.47 -20.74
C GLY A 7 -22.44 7.05 -19.67
N LEU A 8 -23.01 7.55 -18.57
CA LEU A 8 -22.26 7.90 -17.36
C LEU A 8 -22.00 6.62 -16.55
N GLY A 9 -20.83 6.04 -16.75
CA GLY A 9 -20.32 4.95 -15.90
C GLY A 9 -20.01 5.45 -14.50
N ILE A 10 -20.95 5.32 -13.58
CA ILE A 10 -20.73 5.53 -12.14
C ILE A 10 -19.86 4.36 -11.64
N LYS A 11 -18.54 4.56 -11.60
CA LYS A 11 -17.66 3.69 -10.80
C LYS A 11 -17.57 4.29 -9.40
N ARG A 12 -18.13 3.55 -8.43
CA ARG A 12 -17.99 3.76 -7.00
C ARG A 12 -16.50 3.76 -6.64
N GLU A 13 -15.91 4.94 -6.48
CA GLU A 13 -14.74 5.09 -5.64
C GLU A 13 -15.22 5.11 -4.20
N ALA A 14 -14.59 4.29 -3.36
CA ALA A 14 -14.94 4.08 -1.97
C ALA A 14 -14.82 5.39 -1.18
N SER A 15 -15.93 6.13 -1.14
CA SER A 15 -16.22 7.07 -0.07
C SER A 15 -16.35 6.23 1.20
N GLY A 16 -15.24 6.14 1.95
CA GLY A 16 -15.25 5.59 3.30
C GLY A 16 -16.28 6.38 4.10
N SER A 17 -17.36 5.70 4.46
CA SER A 17 -18.47 6.22 5.25
C SER A 17 -17.96 7.01 6.46
N ALA A 18 -18.43 8.25 6.56
CA ALA A 18 -18.24 9.12 7.71
C ALA A 18 -19.01 8.53 8.91
N GLY A 19 -18.34 7.67 9.68
CA GLY A 19 -18.76 7.29 11.01
C GLY A 19 -17.79 7.87 12.04
N GLU A 20 -18.30 8.78 12.87
CA GLU A 20 -17.79 9.14 14.20
C GLU A 20 -16.31 9.56 14.32
N THR A 21 -15.98 10.83 14.08
CA THR A 21 -14.64 11.40 14.40
C THR A 21 -14.65 12.41 15.56
N ASP A 22 -15.66 12.35 16.44
CA ASP A 22 -15.72 13.25 17.60
C ASP A 22 -14.60 12.98 18.62
N ASN A 23 -14.02 11.78 18.60
CA ASN A 23 -12.89 11.37 19.44
C ASN A 23 -11.51 11.88 18.98
N LEU A 24 -11.39 12.58 17.85
CA LEU A 24 -10.10 13.11 17.38
C LEU A 24 -9.67 14.39 18.10
N ARG A 25 -10.59 15.08 18.79
CA ARG A 25 -10.34 16.37 19.45
C ARG A 25 -9.77 16.24 20.86
N SER A 26 -9.92 15.09 21.52
CA SER A 26 -9.56 14.87 22.93
C SER A 26 -8.21 14.18 23.14
N LEU A 27 -7.51 13.83 22.06
CA LEU A 27 -6.19 13.22 22.13
C LEU A 27 -5.11 14.31 22.22
N PRO A 28 -4.10 14.19 23.11
CA PRO A 28 -2.98 15.13 23.15
C PRO A 28 -2.39 15.24 21.75
N LYS A 29 -2.12 16.47 21.28
CA LYS A 29 -1.60 16.78 19.92
C LYS A 29 -0.66 15.66 19.47
N ARG A 30 -1.19 14.72 18.68
CA ARG A 30 -0.42 13.55 18.24
C ARG A 30 0.47 14.01 17.11
N GLU A 31 1.55 14.69 17.46
CA GLU A 31 2.61 15.03 16.52
C GLU A 31 3.20 13.72 16.00
N LEU A 32 3.22 13.59 14.68
CA LEU A 32 3.76 12.42 14.01
C LEU A 32 5.28 12.46 14.08
N PRO A 33 5.95 11.48 14.71
CA PRO A 33 7.40 11.39 14.65
C PRO A 33 7.85 11.15 13.21
N LEU A 34 8.99 11.74 12.82
CA LEU A 34 9.53 11.60 11.46
C LEU A 34 9.68 10.12 11.04
N GLY A 35 10.17 9.27 11.95
CA GLY A 35 10.35 7.84 11.66
C GLY A 35 9.04 7.14 11.26
N ILE A 36 7.91 7.49 11.88
CA ILE A 36 6.59 6.94 11.55
C ILE A 36 6.14 7.40 10.15
N VAL A 37 6.41 8.66 9.80
CA VAL A 37 6.09 9.21 8.49
C VAL A 37 6.93 8.55 7.40
N LEU A 38 8.23 8.38 7.63
CA LEU A 38 9.13 7.71 6.69
C LEU A 38 8.75 6.26 6.47
N ASP A 39 8.35 5.56 7.53
CA ASP A 39 7.94 4.15 7.43
C ASP A 39 6.60 3.98 6.69
N ALA A 40 5.73 4.99 6.77
CA ALA A 40 4.47 5.05 6.03
C ALA A 40 4.65 5.48 4.57
N CYS A 41 5.67 6.28 4.27
CA CYS A 41 5.94 6.87 2.96
C CYS A 41 7.31 6.45 2.37
N PRO A 42 7.62 5.15 2.25
CA PRO A 42 8.93 4.69 1.76
C PRO A 42 9.24 5.16 0.35
N ASN A 43 8.23 5.43 -0.50
CA ASN A 43 8.46 5.86 -1.87
C ASN A 43 9.21 7.20 -1.93
N LEU A 44 9.04 8.06 -0.93
CA LEU A 44 9.69 9.37 -0.91
C LEU A 44 11.23 9.27 -0.96
N LEU A 45 11.80 8.17 -0.44
CA LEU A 45 13.24 7.92 -0.46
C LEU A 45 13.81 7.80 -1.87
N TRP A 46 13.00 7.41 -2.87
CA TRP A 46 13.42 7.34 -4.28
C TRP A 46 13.77 8.71 -4.87
N LEU A 47 13.33 9.81 -4.25
CA LEU A 47 13.63 11.17 -4.69
C LEU A 47 14.98 11.69 -4.17
N VAL A 48 15.63 10.97 -3.25
CA VAL A 48 16.90 11.41 -2.70
C VAL A 48 18.05 11.04 -3.64
N LYS A 49 18.74 12.06 -4.18
CA LYS A 49 19.70 11.92 -5.29
C LYS A 49 21.03 11.26 -4.92
N ASP A 50 21.48 11.41 -3.67
CA ASP A 50 22.88 11.11 -3.30
C ASP A 50 23.04 9.88 -2.42
N GLY A 51 22.04 9.00 -2.36
CA GLY A 51 22.02 7.87 -1.41
C GLY A 51 21.97 8.29 0.07
N GLY A 52 21.87 9.59 0.35
CA GLY A 52 21.60 10.13 1.67
C GLY A 52 20.20 9.74 2.14
N GLY A 53 20.05 9.34 3.40
CA GLY A 53 18.74 9.15 4.01
C GLY A 53 18.15 10.47 4.50
N ILE A 54 16.83 10.50 4.70
CA ILE A 54 16.14 11.60 5.38
C ILE A 54 16.37 11.44 6.89
N ARG A 55 17.13 12.34 7.53
CA ARG A 55 17.53 12.21 8.95
C ARG A 55 16.78 13.14 9.90
N ASN A 56 16.23 14.23 9.38
CA ASN A 56 15.51 15.24 10.15
C ASN A 56 14.41 15.88 9.30
N TRP A 57 13.58 16.71 9.93
CA TRP A 57 12.46 17.38 9.26
C TRP A 57 12.89 18.31 8.13
N ARG A 58 14.04 18.98 8.24
CA ARG A 58 14.54 19.86 7.18
C ARG A 58 14.87 19.07 5.91
N ASP A 59 15.52 17.91 6.06
CA ASP A 59 15.82 17.02 4.93
C ASP A 59 14.51 16.46 4.32
N PHE A 60 13.51 16.17 5.16
CA PHE A 60 12.20 15.71 4.73
C PHE A 60 11.47 16.76 3.90
N LEU A 61 11.43 18.01 4.37
CA LEU A 61 10.83 19.14 3.66
C LEU A 61 11.49 19.35 2.29
N ALA A 62 12.82 19.39 2.26
CA ALA A 62 13.58 19.56 1.02
C ALA A 62 13.31 18.42 0.01
N THR A 63 13.21 17.17 0.49
CA THR A 63 12.88 16.03 -0.37
C THR A 63 11.44 16.11 -0.89
N THR A 64 10.52 16.57 -0.05
CA THR A 64 9.10 16.70 -0.40
C THR A 64 8.86 17.75 -1.48
N ASP A 65 9.63 18.85 -1.48
CA ASP A 65 9.58 19.84 -2.56
C ASP A 65 9.97 19.26 -3.94
N LEU A 66 10.80 18.21 -3.98
CA LEU A 66 11.12 17.49 -5.22
C LEU A 66 9.94 16.66 -5.73
N ALA A 67 9.03 16.22 -4.85
CA ALA A 67 7.84 15.44 -5.21
C ALA A 67 6.76 16.32 -5.88
N ARG A 68 6.68 17.60 -5.52
CA ARG A 68 5.67 18.55 -6.05
C ARG A 68 5.56 18.56 -7.58
N PRO A 69 6.64 18.77 -8.36
CA PRO A 69 6.55 18.75 -9.82
C PRO A 69 6.18 17.37 -10.38
N VAL A 70 6.64 16.29 -9.75
CA VAL A 70 6.32 14.91 -10.17
C VAL A 70 4.81 14.65 -10.06
N LEU A 71 4.17 15.25 -9.06
CA LEU A 71 2.72 15.15 -8.83
C LEU A 71 1.89 16.17 -9.62
N GLY A 72 2.51 16.99 -10.48
CA GLY A 72 1.81 18.02 -11.24
C GLY A 72 1.17 19.11 -10.37
N ILE A 73 1.73 19.36 -9.18
CA ILE A 73 1.18 20.34 -8.23
C ILE A 73 1.75 21.73 -8.52
N SER A 74 0.86 22.70 -8.74
CA SER A 74 1.25 24.08 -9.01
C SER A 74 1.87 24.74 -7.76
N PRO A 75 2.80 25.70 -7.92
CA PRO A 75 3.37 26.44 -6.79
C PRO A 75 2.30 27.11 -5.92
N SER A 76 1.24 27.66 -6.52
CA SER A 76 0.12 28.27 -5.80
C SER A 76 -0.62 27.29 -4.89
N ALA A 77 -0.97 26.11 -5.40
CA ALA A 77 -1.66 25.10 -4.61
C ALA A 77 -0.79 24.55 -3.47
N TRP A 78 0.54 24.52 -3.67
CA TRP A 78 1.47 24.16 -2.62
C TRP A 78 1.55 25.23 -1.52
N GLU A 79 1.61 26.50 -1.90
CA GLU A 79 1.61 27.59 -0.93
C GLU A 79 0.32 27.63 -0.11
N ASP A 80 -0.84 27.49 -0.78
CA ASP A 80 -2.14 27.42 -0.10
C ASP A 80 -2.20 26.27 0.92
N ALA A 81 -1.61 25.12 0.59
CA ALA A 81 -1.53 23.97 1.49
C ALA A 81 -0.66 24.27 2.72
N LYS A 82 0.52 24.89 2.53
CA LYS A 82 1.40 25.28 3.64
C LYS A 82 0.73 26.31 4.54
N VAL A 83 0.02 27.29 3.97
CA VAL A 83 -0.72 28.30 4.74
C VAL A 83 -1.84 27.66 5.56
N ALA A 84 -2.60 26.73 4.98
CA ALA A 84 -3.74 26.10 5.65
C ALA A 84 -3.34 25.07 6.72
N MET A 85 -2.29 24.29 6.49
CA MET A 85 -1.93 23.14 7.33
C MET A 85 -0.71 23.40 8.22
N GLY A 86 0.12 24.39 7.87
CA GLY A 86 1.50 24.49 8.34
C GLY A 86 2.47 23.66 7.49
N GLU A 87 3.71 24.12 7.40
CA GLU A 87 4.74 23.57 6.50
C GLU A 87 4.97 22.07 6.71
N GLN A 88 5.17 21.63 7.96
CA GLN A 88 5.42 20.22 8.27
C GLN A 88 4.23 19.33 7.90
N GLN A 89 3.00 19.75 8.20
CA GLN A 89 1.79 18.97 7.91
C GLN A 89 1.49 18.92 6.42
N ALA A 90 1.71 20.02 5.70
CA ALA A 90 1.62 20.05 4.25
C ALA A 90 2.61 19.07 3.60
N ALA A 91 3.85 19.01 4.10
CA ALA A 91 4.85 18.06 3.59
C ALA A 91 4.50 16.60 3.89
N ILE A 92 4.01 16.30 5.10
CA ILE A 92 3.51 14.94 5.42
C ILE A 92 2.38 14.56 4.46
N THR A 93 1.47 15.50 4.17
CA THR A 93 0.35 15.29 3.24
C THR A 93 0.86 15.02 1.82
N LEU A 94 1.83 15.81 1.34
CA LEU A 94 2.39 15.64 0.01
C LEU A 94 3.14 14.30 -0.14
N ALA A 95 3.92 13.89 0.87
CA ALA A 95 4.57 12.60 0.91
C ALA A 95 3.55 11.44 0.89
N ALA A 96 2.45 11.56 1.64
CA ALA A 96 1.38 10.57 1.65
C ALA A 96 0.65 10.47 0.30
N ILE A 97 0.45 11.60 -0.40
CA ILE A 97 -0.08 11.62 -1.77
C ILE A 97 0.91 10.92 -2.72
N TYR A 98 2.20 11.22 -2.61
CA TYR A 98 3.24 10.58 -3.43
C TYR A 98 3.27 9.06 -3.24
N GLN A 99 3.13 8.59 -1.99
CA GLN A 99 3.07 7.17 -1.66
C GLN A 99 1.91 6.44 -2.35
N ARG A 100 0.82 7.13 -2.69
CA ARG A 100 -0.38 6.58 -3.33
C ARG A 100 -0.64 7.16 -4.71
N THR A 101 0.40 7.64 -5.39
CA THR A 101 0.23 8.34 -6.67
C THR A 101 -0.45 7.49 -7.75
N ASP A 102 -0.30 6.18 -7.68
CA ASP A 102 -0.95 5.17 -8.53
C ASP A 102 -2.47 5.07 -8.31
N GLN A 103 -2.93 5.41 -7.11
CA GLN A 103 -4.34 5.34 -6.71
C GLN A 103 -5.06 6.70 -6.84
N ILE A 104 -4.33 7.79 -7.08
CA ILE A 104 -4.86 9.15 -7.10
C ILE A 104 -4.82 9.69 -8.52
N LYS A 105 -6.00 9.84 -9.14
CA LYS A 105 -6.15 10.33 -10.53
C LYS A 105 -5.61 11.76 -10.72
N SER A 106 -5.79 12.63 -9.74
CA SER A 106 -5.36 14.02 -9.80
C SER A 106 -4.75 14.46 -8.47
N PRO A 107 -3.43 14.28 -8.28
CA PRO A 107 -2.76 14.64 -7.04
C PRO A 107 -2.93 16.11 -6.65
N GLY A 108 -2.80 17.03 -7.61
CA GLY A 108 -3.01 18.46 -7.37
C GLY A 108 -4.45 18.84 -7.06
N GLY A 109 -5.44 18.19 -7.68
CA GLY A 109 -6.85 18.38 -7.32
C GLY A 109 -7.15 17.86 -5.91
N TYR A 110 -6.57 16.70 -5.57
CA TYR A 110 -6.72 16.10 -4.26
C TYR A 110 -6.09 16.94 -3.15
N LEU A 111 -4.88 17.46 -3.35
CA LEU A 111 -4.25 18.38 -2.39
C LEU A 111 -5.12 19.60 -2.12
N ARG A 112 -5.69 20.25 -3.15
CA ARG A 112 -6.60 21.39 -2.96
C ARG A 112 -7.82 21.04 -2.11
N ASN A 113 -8.43 19.86 -2.33
CA ASN A 113 -9.54 19.42 -1.49
C ASN A 113 -9.12 19.23 -0.02
N LEU A 114 -7.94 18.64 0.23
CA LEU A 114 -7.40 18.51 1.59
C LEU A 114 -7.10 19.88 2.21
N THR A 115 -6.59 20.83 1.43
CA THR A 115 -6.35 22.22 1.84
C THR A 115 -7.64 22.91 2.29
N GLU A 116 -8.72 22.80 1.52
CA GLU A 116 -10.02 23.36 1.94
C GLU A 116 -10.52 22.72 3.24
N ARG A 117 -10.40 21.41 3.37
CA ARG A 117 -10.74 20.71 4.62
C ARG A 117 -9.85 21.16 5.79
N ALA A 118 -8.58 21.47 5.57
CA ALA A 118 -7.69 21.97 6.59
C ALA A 118 -8.07 23.38 7.05
N LYS A 119 -8.44 24.27 6.12
CA LYS A 119 -8.99 25.60 6.44
C LYS A 119 -10.24 25.52 7.33
N GLU A 120 -11.06 24.49 7.13
CA GLU A 120 -12.24 24.21 7.95
C GLU A 120 -11.94 23.47 9.27
N GLY A 121 -10.68 23.12 9.55
CA GLY A 121 -10.31 22.31 10.72
C GLY A 121 -10.77 20.84 10.66
N LYS A 122 -11.09 20.34 9.46
CA LYS A 122 -11.61 18.99 9.18
C LYS A 122 -10.58 18.04 8.56
N PHE A 123 -9.30 18.38 8.68
CA PHE A 123 -8.18 17.59 8.17
C PHE A 123 -7.15 17.32 9.25
N SER A 124 -6.62 16.09 9.26
CA SER A 124 -5.48 15.68 10.06
C SER A 124 -4.66 14.68 9.27
N THR A 125 -3.35 14.83 9.30
CA THR A 125 -2.41 13.89 8.70
C THR A 125 -2.36 12.56 9.45
N TRP A 126 -2.81 12.52 10.70
CA TRP A 126 -2.66 11.31 11.52
C TRP A 126 -3.51 10.14 11.00
N PRO A 127 -4.84 10.27 10.80
CA PRO A 127 -5.62 9.20 10.15
C PRO A 127 -5.08 8.81 8.77
N MET A 128 -4.52 9.79 8.03
CA MET A 128 -3.95 9.55 6.70
C MET A 128 -2.71 8.65 6.76
N ILE A 129 -1.76 8.92 7.67
CA ILE A 129 -0.55 8.12 7.87
C ILE A 129 -0.89 6.74 8.46
N MET A 130 -1.84 6.66 9.41
CA MET A 130 -2.27 5.35 9.93
C MET A 130 -2.88 4.47 8.85
N ALA A 131 -3.67 5.04 7.94
CA ALA A 131 -4.24 4.29 6.82
C ALA A 131 -3.14 3.69 5.92
N LEU A 132 -2.05 4.44 5.67
CA LEU A 132 -0.90 3.94 4.91
C LEU A 132 -0.19 2.79 5.62
N LEU A 133 0.10 2.94 6.91
CA LEU A 133 0.75 1.88 7.70
C LEU A 133 -0.12 0.63 7.77
N ARG A 134 -1.44 0.80 7.91
CA ARG A 134 -2.36 -0.33 7.91
C ARG A 134 -2.37 -1.06 6.56
N ALA A 135 -2.45 -0.31 5.46
CA ALA A 135 -2.40 -0.87 4.12
C ALA A 135 -1.08 -1.63 3.86
N LYS A 136 0.05 -1.10 4.32
CA LYS A 136 1.37 -1.76 4.26
C LYS A 136 1.38 -3.08 5.03
N LEU A 137 0.85 -3.10 6.25
CA LEU A 137 0.76 -4.32 7.07
C LEU A 137 -0.18 -5.37 6.45
N ASP A 138 -1.32 -4.95 5.91
CA ASP A 138 -2.27 -5.87 5.28
C ASP A 138 -1.68 -6.45 3.97
N ALA A 139 -0.94 -5.65 3.20
CA ALA A 139 -0.19 -6.13 2.04
C ALA A 139 0.90 -7.15 2.43
N ALA A 140 1.67 -6.89 3.50
CA ALA A 140 2.67 -7.83 4.00
C ALA A 140 2.07 -9.16 4.45
N LYS A 141 0.89 -9.13 5.10
CA LYS A 141 0.16 -10.35 5.49
C LYS A 141 -0.31 -11.15 4.29
N ALA A 142 -0.83 -10.49 3.25
CA ALA A 142 -1.26 -11.18 2.03
C ALA A 142 -0.09 -11.89 1.33
N VAL A 143 1.08 -11.26 1.30
CA VAL A 143 2.32 -11.90 0.79
C VAL A 143 2.72 -13.10 1.65
N GLY A 144 2.70 -12.96 2.98
CA GLY A 144 3.02 -14.07 3.89
C GLY A 144 2.07 -15.26 3.78
N ALA A 145 0.77 -15.01 3.63
CA ALA A 145 -0.24 -16.06 3.43
C ALA A 145 -0.01 -16.82 2.11
N GLY A 146 0.25 -16.11 1.01
CA GLY A 146 0.54 -16.75 -0.28
C GLY A 146 1.80 -17.62 -0.28
N VAL A 147 2.83 -17.23 0.49
CA VAL A 147 4.03 -18.08 0.70
C VAL A 147 3.67 -19.36 1.46
N THR A 148 2.86 -19.26 2.52
CA THR A 148 2.44 -20.45 3.28
C THR A 148 1.58 -21.42 2.49
N GLU A 149 0.75 -20.92 1.56
CA GLU A 149 -0.07 -21.73 0.67
C GLU A 149 0.80 -22.44 -0.40
N ALA A 150 1.75 -21.74 -1.00
CA ALA A 150 2.69 -22.31 -1.97
C ALA A 150 3.62 -23.37 -1.34
N GLU A 151 4.11 -23.15 -0.11
CA GLU A 151 4.87 -24.15 0.65
C GLU A 151 4.02 -25.38 1.00
N GLY A 152 2.74 -25.18 1.31
CA GLY A 152 1.77 -26.25 1.56
C GLY A 152 1.50 -27.12 0.32
N GLU A 153 1.36 -26.50 -0.85
CA GLU A 153 1.16 -27.19 -2.13
C GLU A 153 2.40 -27.97 -2.58
N LEU A 154 3.60 -27.42 -2.43
CA LEU A 154 4.87 -28.12 -2.67
C LEU A 154 5.02 -29.35 -1.74
N GLY A 155 4.65 -29.19 -0.46
CA GLY A 155 4.63 -30.30 0.51
C GLY A 155 3.54 -31.35 0.24
N ALA A 156 2.43 -30.98 -0.40
CA ALA A 156 1.41 -31.92 -0.86
C ALA A 156 1.88 -32.69 -2.11
N ALA A 157 2.47 -32.00 -3.08
CA ALA A 157 3.03 -32.61 -4.29
C ALA A 157 4.14 -33.63 -3.97
N GLN A 158 5.04 -33.32 -3.03
CA GLN A 158 6.08 -34.26 -2.58
C GLN A 158 5.53 -35.51 -1.86
N ARG A 159 4.38 -35.38 -1.18
CA ARG A 159 3.72 -36.54 -0.54
C ARG A 159 3.13 -37.49 -1.57
N LEU A 160 2.54 -36.94 -2.64
CA LEU A 160 1.98 -37.73 -3.74
C LEU A 160 3.05 -38.50 -4.51
N ASP A 161 4.20 -37.86 -4.82
CA ASP A 161 5.35 -38.53 -5.45
C ASP A 161 5.87 -39.70 -4.60
N ARG A 162 5.98 -39.52 -3.28
CA ARG A 162 6.42 -40.60 -2.38
C ARG A 162 5.41 -41.75 -2.32
N THR A 163 4.11 -41.47 -2.31
CA THR A 163 3.09 -42.52 -2.36
C THR A 163 3.09 -43.28 -3.67
N GLN A 164 3.28 -42.58 -4.80
CA GLN A 164 3.35 -43.21 -6.11
C GLN A 164 4.53 -44.17 -6.21
N LYS A 165 5.73 -43.74 -5.79
CA LYS A 165 6.93 -44.60 -5.74
C LYS A 165 6.73 -45.84 -4.87
N ARG A 166 5.98 -45.73 -3.76
CA ARG A 166 5.70 -46.88 -2.87
C ARG A 166 4.77 -47.91 -3.52
N LEU A 167 3.78 -47.45 -4.29
CA LEU A 167 2.88 -48.33 -5.03
C LEU A 167 3.62 -49.07 -6.14
N GLU A 168 4.49 -48.38 -6.88
CA GLU A 168 5.34 -48.99 -7.92
C GLU A 168 6.25 -50.10 -7.36
N VAL A 169 6.86 -49.88 -6.18
CA VAL A 169 7.67 -50.91 -5.52
C VAL A 169 6.82 -52.14 -5.14
N SER A 170 5.58 -51.91 -4.69
CA SER A 170 4.67 -52.99 -4.29
C SER A 170 4.21 -53.82 -5.49
N ASP A 171 3.93 -53.17 -6.62
CA ASP A 171 3.54 -53.85 -7.86
C ASP A 171 4.71 -54.60 -8.51
N ASN A 172 5.94 -54.07 -8.42
CA ASN A 172 7.14 -54.80 -8.84
C ASN A 172 7.39 -56.05 -7.99
N LEU A 173 7.12 -55.98 -6.68
CA LEU A 173 7.25 -57.13 -5.80
C LEU A 173 6.21 -58.22 -6.11
N ARG A 174 4.95 -57.83 -6.37
CA ARG A 174 3.89 -58.76 -6.82
C ARG A 174 4.24 -59.48 -8.12
N LYS A 175 4.67 -58.73 -9.13
CA LYS A 175 5.13 -59.31 -10.41
C LYS A 175 6.31 -60.26 -10.22
N SER A 176 7.17 -60.00 -9.24
CA SER A 176 8.28 -60.89 -8.92
C SER A 176 7.81 -62.17 -8.22
N ILE A 177 6.76 -62.12 -7.38
CA ILE A 177 6.17 -63.31 -6.73
C ILE A 177 5.44 -64.20 -7.75
N ASP A 178 4.62 -63.61 -8.64
CA ASP A 178 3.92 -64.38 -9.69
C ASP A 178 4.91 -65.13 -10.61
N LYS A 179 6.08 -64.53 -10.85
CA LYS A 179 7.18 -65.13 -11.63
C LYS A 179 7.79 -66.37 -10.94
N TRP A 180 7.69 -66.47 -9.62
CA TRP A 180 8.21 -67.60 -8.86
C TRP A 180 7.20 -68.76 -8.84
N ASP A 181 5.90 -68.46 -8.82
CA ASP A 181 4.83 -69.47 -8.83
C ASP A 181 4.66 -70.17 -10.19
N HIS A 182 5.07 -69.55 -11.30
CA HIS A 182 5.03 -70.16 -12.65
C HIS A 182 6.24 -71.05 -12.96
N LYS A 183 7.15 -71.24 -11.99
CA LYS A 183 8.41 -71.98 -12.16
C LYS A 183 8.50 -73.24 -11.28
N ALA A 184 7.42 -73.61 -10.60
CA ALA A 184 7.22 -74.88 -9.90
C ALA A 184 6.29 -75.78 -10.71
#